data_AF-G7YWS6-F1
#
_entry.id   AF-G7YWS6-F1
#
_cell.length_a   1.000
_cell.length_b   1.000
_cell.length_c   1.000
_cell.angle_alpha   90.00
_cell.angle_beta   90.00
_cell.angle_gamma   90.00
#
_symmetry.space_group_name_H-M   'P 1'
#
loop_
_entity.id
_entity.type
_entity.pdbx_description
1 polymer ?
#
loop_
_entity_poly.entity_id
_entity_poly.type
_entity_poly.pdbx_seq_one_letter_code
_entity_poly.pdbx_strand_id
1 'polypeptide(L)'
;MEGLKSSLFSLTRAAVCMRTGKNPVAVVLVRMRLMPHFAVFKYFGCSTLQVSVLLYFYCCESSTHAFTRVGDCGAVLGSLVSGSTHANRAPHDHRSTALLEYSSSDWKAELLIESHNAENAADVQRLRSSHPVHESAFVIRDDRLLGELMPLRAFGDIRFKWPSEELKHVARLLDLPPNYPIMPAFYTTPPYLSSTPQVVWRPLVPSRDYFLILATDGLWDMITPKEAVDVVARHWFDYRCYPSVCGPGDTAATRLIRTALGGDTMDPQRISVHFSMPATVARYYRDDITVLVVYLPTAFRENHFLS
;
A
#
# COMPACT_ATOMS: atom_id res chain seq x y z
N MET A 1 -35.03 -10.48 -2.99
CA MET A 1 -33.89 -9.54 -2.94
C MET A 1 -32.90 -9.88 -1.81
N GLU A 2 -32.66 -11.17 -1.50
CA GLU A 2 -31.62 -11.58 -0.52
C GLU A 2 -30.77 -12.78 -0.98
N GLY A 3 -31.00 -13.33 -2.19
CA GLY A 3 -30.38 -14.59 -2.64
C GLY A 3 -29.15 -14.47 -3.56
N LEU A 4 -28.63 -13.28 -3.86
CA LEU A 4 -27.54 -13.10 -4.83
C LEU A 4 -26.17 -12.73 -4.23
N LYS A 5 -26.05 -12.64 -2.90
CA LYS A 5 -24.80 -12.18 -2.25
C LYS A 5 -23.77 -13.30 -1.98
N SER A 6 -24.14 -14.58 -2.10
CA SER A 6 -23.27 -15.69 -1.66
C SER A 6 -22.59 -16.50 -2.78
N SER A 7 -22.97 -16.36 -4.06
CA SER A 7 -22.46 -17.22 -5.14
C SER A 7 -21.36 -16.62 -6.02
N LEU A 8 -20.90 -15.39 -5.75
CA LEU A 8 -19.94 -14.67 -6.62
C LEU A 8 -18.46 -14.89 -6.30
N PHE A 9 -18.12 -15.62 -5.24
CA PHE A 9 -16.72 -15.82 -4.83
C PHE A 9 -16.27 -17.25 -5.09
N SER A 10 -15.62 -17.47 -6.24
CA SER A 10 -14.73 -18.62 -6.46
C SER A 10 -13.30 -18.10 -6.66
N LEU A 11 -12.49 -18.21 -5.61
CA LEU A 11 -11.04 -17.97 -5.65
C LEU A 11 -10.37 -19.16 -6.36
N THR A 12 -10.21 -19.06 -7.68
CA THR A 12 -9.39 -20.04 -8.40
C THR A 12 -7.91 -19.71 -8.17
N ARG A 13 -7.22 -20.55 -7.39
CA ARG A 13 -5.78 -20.44 -7.13
C ARG A 13 -5.00 -20.66 -8.44
N ALA A 14 -4.34 -19.61 -8.94
CA ALA A 14 -3.28 -19.75 -9.93
C ALA A 14 -2.06 -18.97 -9.45
N ALA A 15 -1.14 -19.66 -8.78
CA ALA A 15 0.21 -19.18 -8.56
C ALA A 15 1.04 -19.57 -9.78
N VAL A 16 1.48 -18.59 -10.58
CA VAL A 16 2.46 -18.85 -11.65
C VAL A 16 3.79 -18.31 -11.15
N CYS A 17 4.71 -19.22 -10.85
CA CYS A 17 6.09 -18.91 -10.52
C CYS A 17 6.84 -18.64 -11.84
N MET A 18 7.13 -17.37 -12.15
CA MET A 18 8.06 -17.04 -13.23
C MET A 18 9.45 -16.81 -12.63
N ARG A 19 10.41 -17.65 -13.02
CA ARG A 19 11.83 -17.46 -12.68
C ARG A 19 12.41 -16.34 -13.53
N THR A 20 12.73 -15.22 -12.90
CA THR A 20 13.63 -14.19 -13.47
C THR A 20 14.78 -13.96 -12.50
N GLY A 21 15.89 -14.70 -12.68
CA GLY A 21 17.12 -14.51 -11.90
C GLY A 21 17.14 -15.08 -10.48
N LYS A 22 18.18 -14.70 -9.71
CA LYS A 22 18.55 -15.28 -8.40
C LYS A 22 17.53 -15.06 -7.27
N ASN A 23 16.52 -14.22 -7.46
CA ASN A 23 15.44 -13.99 -6.50
C ASN A 23 14.10 -14.39 -7.14
N PRO A 24 13.41 -15.44 -6.64
CA PRO A 24 12.10 -15.81 -7.18
C PRO A 24 11.07 -14.72 -6.83
N VAL A 25 10.47 -14.11 -7.85
CA VAL A 25 9.32 -13.21 -7.70
C VAL A 25 8.05 -14.03 -7.84
N ALA A 26 7.28 -14.17 -6.75
CA ALA A 26 5.99 -14.84 -6.78
C ALA A 26 4.92 -13.89 -7.35
N VAL A 27 4.49 -14.13 -8.59
CA VAL A 27 3.37 -13.40 -9.19
C VAL A 27 2.08 -14.10 -8.81
N VAL A 28 1.35 -13.56 -7.83
CA VAL A 28 -0.03 -13.97 -7.56
C VAL A 28 -0.95 -13.23 -8.54
N LEU A 29 -1.60 -13.97 -9.43
CA LEU A 29 -2.67 -13.46 -10.28
C LEU A 29 -3.99 -13.74 -9.58
N VAL A 30 -4.53 -12.75 -8.89
CA VAL A 30 -5.92 -12.81 -8.41
C VAL A 30 -6.82 -12.52 -9.61
N ARG A 31 -7.30 -13.57 -10.27
CA ARG A 31 -8.31 -13.44 -11.32
C ARG A 31 -9.68 -13.23 -10.66
N MET A 32 -10.05 -11.98 -10.42
CA MET A 32 -11.44 -11.64 -10.17
C MET A 32 -12.18 -11.65 -11.51
N ARG A 33 -13.27 -12.43 -11.61
CA ARG A 33 -14.10 -12.52 -12.80
C ARG A 33 -14.96 -11.25 -12.88
N LEU A 34 -14.39 -10.16 -13.40
CA LEU A 34 -15.07 -8.88 -13.57
C LEU A 34 -14.99 -8.44 -15.04
N MET A 35 -16.11 -7.86 -15.51
CA MET A 35 -16.53 -7.48 -16.88
C MET A 35 -15.49 -6.64 -17.68
N PRO A 36 -15.63 -6.43 -19.00
CA PRO A 36 -14.50 -6.18 -19.91
C PRO A 36 -13.93 -4.74 -19.98
N HIS A 37 -14.20 -3.85 -19.00
CA HIS A 37 -13.80 -2.43 -19.08
C HIS A 37 -13.08 -1.89 -17.83
N PHE A 38 -12.01 -2.55 -17.38
CA PHE A 38 -11.21 -2.12 -16.22
C PHE A 38 -9.74 -1.89 -16.57
N ALA A 39 -9.19 -0.74 -16.16
CA ALA A 39 -7.74 -0.54 -16.06
C ALA A 39 -7.27 -1.09 -14.70
N VAL A 40 -6.39 -2.10 -14.73
CA VAL A 40 -5.79 -2.69 -13.53
C VAL A 40 -4.35 -2.20 -13.42
N PHE A 41 -4.07 -1.33 -12.46
CA PHE A 41 -2.69 -1.02 -12.07
C PHE A 41 -2.26 -2.03 -11.02
N LYS A 42 -1.24 -2.84 -11.35
CA LYS A 42 -0.74 -3.92 -10.49
C LYS A 42 0.57 -3.48 -9.85
N TYR A 43 0.52 -3.15 -8.56
CA TYR A 43 1.71 -2.83 -7.78
C TYR A 43 2.19 -4.06 -6.99
N PHE A 44 3.50 -4.34 -7.06
CA PHE A 44 4.20 -5.38 -6.30
C PHE A 44 5.36 -4.73 -5.56
N GLY A 45 5.24 -4.60 -4.24
CA GLY A 45 6.34 -4.21 -3.35
C GLY A 45 7.04 -5.44 -2.77
N CYS A 46 8.37 -5.41 -2.77
CA CYS A 46 9.27 -6.50 -2.44
C CYS A 46 10.01 -6.16 -1.15
N SER A 47 9.83 -6.99 -0.11
CA SER A 47 10.98 -7.63 0.54
C SER A 47 10.61 -8.90 1.29
N THR A 48 11.63 -9.74 1.39
CA THR A 48 11.80 -11.14 1.81
C THR A 48 10.67 -11.99 2.44
N LEU A 49 9.52 -11.50 2.90
CA LEU A 49 8.39 -12.36 3.33
C LEU A 49 6.98 -11.70 3.26
N GLN A 50 6.83 -10.41 2.96
CA GLN A 50 5.52 -9.73 3.06
C GLN A 50 5.10 -9.11 1.72
N VAL A 51 4.14 -9.76 1.06
CA VAL A 51 3.53 -9.24 -0.17
C VAL A 51 2.25 -8.52 0.19
N SER A 52 2.30 -7.20 0.15
CA SER A 52 1.16 -6.32 0.39
C SER A 52 0.67 -5.81 -0.97
N VAL A 53 -0.50 -6.30 -1.42
CA VAL A 53 -1.08 -5.95 -2.72
C VAL A 53 -2.14 -4.88 -2.52
N LEU A 54 -1.96 -3.73 -3.16
CA LEU A 54 -3.03 -2.74 -3.34
C LEU A 54 -3.52 -2.71 -4.79
N LEU A 55 -4.74 -3.19 -5.03
CA LEU A 55 -5.39 -3.10 -6.34
C LEU A 55 -6.33 -1.90 -6.36
N TYR A 56 -6.18 -1.08 -7.40
CA TYR A 56 -7.04 0.05 -7.75
C TYR A 56 -7.90 -0.35 -8.94
N PHE A 57 -9.22 -0.25 -8.77
CA PHE A 57 -10.18 -0.45 -9.86
C PHE A 57 -10.88 0.87 -10.17
N TYR A 58 -10.95 1.24 -11.44
CA TYR A 58 -11.77 2.36 -11.92
C TYR A 58 -12.99 1.82 -12.67
N CYS A 59 -14.18 2.23 -12.25
CA CYS A 59 -15.40 2.02 -13.03
C CYS A 59 -15.72 3.32 -13.80
N CYS A 60 -15.58 3.27 -15.13
CA CYS A 60 -15.81 4.41 -16.02
C CYS A 60 -17.24 4.95 -15.95
N GLU A 61 -18.24 4.08 -15.69
CA GLU A 61 -19.65 4.47 -15.64
C GLU A 61 -20.07 5.16 -14.34
N SER A 62 -19.34 4.95 -13.24
CA SER A 62 -19.79 5.41 -11.91
C SER A 62 -18.80 6.31 -11.16
N SER A 63 -17.62 6.62 -11.73
CA SER A 63 -16.55 7.38 -11.06
C SER A 63 -16.20 6.82 -9.66
N THR A 64 -16.42 5.52 -9.47
CA THR A 64 -16.16 4.82 -8.21
C THR A 64 -14.83 4.09 -8.29
N HIS A 65 -14.11 4.13 -7.17
CA HIS A 65 -12.84 3.45 -7.03
C HIS A 65 -12.90 2.42 -5.91
N ALA A 66 -12.36 1.23 -6.21
CA ALA A 66 -12.19 0.18 -5.22
C ALA A 66 -10.72 0.12 -4.82
N PHE A 67 -10.49 0.02 -3.52
CA PHE A 67 -9.19 -0.12 -2.90
C PHE A 67 -9.17 -1.45 -2.18
N THR A 68 -8.18 -2.29 -2.45
CA THR A 68 -8.04 -3.57 -1.74
C THR A 68 -6.70 -3.60 -1.05
N ARG A 69 -6.60 -3.97 0.23
CA ARG A 69 -5.31 -4.09 0.91
C ARG A 69 -5.12 -5.46 1.54
N VAL A 70 -3.90 -5.98 1.46
CA VAL A 70 -3.37 -7.06 2.30
C VAL A 70 -2.09 -6.51 2.92
N GLY A 71 -1.86 -6.73 4.23
CA GLY A 71 -0.66 -6.27 4.94
C GLY A 71 -0.70 -4.83 5.44
N ASP A 72 0.48 -4.26 5.61
CA ASP A 72 0.83 -3.00 6.28
C ASP A 72 1.03 -1.80 5.35
N CYS A 73 1.05 -2.01 4.03
CA CYS A 73 1.15 -0.90 3.07
C CYS A 73 -0.02 0.08 3.21
N GLY A 74 0.26 1.37 3.01
CA GLY A 74 -0.73 2.46 3.12
C GLY A 74 -1.22 3.00 1.77
N ALA A 75 -2.41 3.60 1.80
CA ALA A 75 -3.05 4.28 0.67
C ALA A 75 -3.70 5.56 1.18
N VAL A 76 -3.23 6.71 0.71
CA VAL A 76 -3.66 8.03 1.16
C VAL A 76 -4.17 8.83 -0.02
N LEU A 77 -5.38 9.38 0.09
CA LEU A 77 -5.90 10.31 -0.88
C LEU A 77 -5.59 11.76 -0.48
N GLY A 78 -5.02 12.52 -1.41
CA GLY A 78 -4.85 13.97 -1.33
C GLY A 78 -6.05 14.68 -1.95
N SER A 79 -6.76 15.44 -1.12
CA SER A 79 -7.95 16.19 -1.55
C SER A 79 -7.88 17.64 -1.09
N LEU A 80 -8.47 18.56 -1.85
CA LEU A 80 -8.66 19.92 -1.40
C LEU A 80 -9.78 20.02 -0.35
N VAL A 81 -9.57 20.89 0.63
CA VAL A 81 -10.59 21.26 1.60
C VAL A 81 -11.67 22.09 0.91
N SER A 82 -12.94 21.75 1.16
CA SER A 82 -14.09 22.46 0.60
C SER A 82 -14.05 23.94 1.00
N GLY A 83 -14.11 24.84 0.01
CA GLY A 83 -14.01 26.29 0.21
C GLY A 83 -12.61 26.88 0.02
N SER A 84 -11.59 26.07 -0.29
CA SER A 84 -10.28 26.59 -0.68
C SER A 84 -10.39 27.36 -2.01
N THR A 85 -9.94 28.61 -2.01
CA THR A 85 -10.07 29.53 -3.17
C THR A 85 -8.91 29.40 -4.16
N HIS A 86 -7.83 28.73 -3.76
CA HIS A 86 -6.57 28.68 -4.53
C HIS A 86 -6.63 27.76 -5.76
N ALA A 87 -7.34 26.64 -5.69
CA ALA A 87 -7.43 25.71 -6.82
C ALA A 87 -8.23 26.24 -8.02
N ASN A 88 -9.07 27.26 -7.79
CA ASN A 88 -9.80 27.93 -8.86
C ASN A 88 -8.92 28.88 -9.69
N ARG A 89 -7.69 29.16 -9.26
CA ARG A 89 -6.73 30.01 -9.98
C ARG A 89 -5.73 29.22 -10.83
N ALA A 90 -5.85 27.89 -10.87
CA ALA A 90 -4.93 27.04 -11.61
C ALA A 90 -4.85 27.44 -13.09
N PRO A 91 -3.67 27.77 -13.61
CA PRO A 91 -3.54 28.26 -14.98
C PRO A 91 -3.89 27.17 -15.97
N HIS A 92 -4.56 27.56 -17.06
CA HIS A 92 -4.91 26.68 -18.18
C HIS A 92 -3.72 26.33 -19.10
N ASP A 93 -2.54 26.92 -18.83
CA ASP A 93 -1.33 26.72 -19.61
C ASP A 93 -0.13 26.64 -18.67
N HIS A 94 0.67 25.58 -18.82
CA HIS A 94 1.96 25.40 -18.15
C HIS A 94 2.93 26.57 -18.39
N ARG A 95 2.73 27.39 -19.43
CA ARG A 95 3.53 28.61 -19.71
C ARG A 95 3.08 29.83 -18.93
N SER A 96 1.90 29.79 -18.28
CA SER A 96 1.39 30.90 -17.48
C SER A 96 2.37 31.30 -16.38
N THR A 97 2.56 32.60 -16.21
CA THR A 97 3.42 33.20 -15.19
C THR A 97 2.67 33.49 -13.88
N ALA A 98 1.38 33.16 -13.80
CA ALA A 98 0.60 33.33 -12.57
C ALA A 98 1.15 32.44 -11.46
N LEU A 99 1.62 33.06 -10.38
CA LEU A 99 2.09 32.36 -9.19
C LEU A 99 0.89 31.76 -8.46
N LEU A 100 0.82 30.44 -8.45
CA LEU A 100 -0.04 29.72 -7.53
C LEU A 100 0.72 29.53 -6.22
N GLU A 101 0.21 30.11 -5.16
CA GLU A 101 0.73 29.86 -3.82
C GLU A 101 0.15 28.55 -3.27
N TYR A 102 1.05 27.66 -2.86
CA TYR A 102 0.70 26.48 -2.09
C TYR A 102 0.37 26.88 -0.65
N SER A 103 -0.74 26.35 -0.13
CA SER A 103 -1.06 26.40 1.30
C SER A 103 -1.32 25.01 1.85
N SER A 104 -0.65 24.63 2.93
CA SER A 104 -0.83 23.34 3.60
C SER A 104 -2.25 23.17 4.17
N SER A 105 -2.93 24.26 4.55
CA SER A 105 -4.30 24.21 5.08
C SER A 105 -5.34 23.83 4.04
N ASP A 106 -5.01 24.01 2.75
CA ASP A 106 -5.94 23.75 1.65
C ASP A 106 -6.03 22.26 1.33
N TRP A 107 -5.14 21.44 1.87
CA TRP A 107 -5.03 20.02 1.57
C TRP A 107 -5.38 19.16 2.77
N LYS A 108 -6.22 18.17 2.50
CA LYS A 108 -6.59 17.10 3.42
C LYS A 108 -5.97 15.79 2.96
N ALA A 109 -5.40 15.07 3.92
CA ALA A 109 -5.02 13.68 3.77
C ALA A 109 -6.11 12.77 4.33
N GLU A 110 -6.50 11.76 3.56
CA GLU A 110 -7.43 10.72 3.98
C GLU A 110 -6.78 9.35 3.81
N LEU A 111 -6.50 8.67 4.92
CA LEU A 111 -6.06 7.28 4.92
C LEU A 111 -7.27 6.39 4.58
N LEU A 112 -7.19 5.67 3.45
CA LEU A 112 -8.35 4.96 2.89
C LEU A 112 -8.61 3.60 3.55
N ILE A 113 -7.54 2.94 4.00
CA ILE A 113 -7.58 1.66 4.69
C ILE A 113 -6.55 1.77 5.82
N GLU A 114 -6.81 1.15 6.97
CA GLU A 114 -5.85 1.06 8.08
C GLU A 114 -4.86 -0.09 7.86
N SER A 115 -3.67 0.01 8.43
CA SER A 115 -2.67 -1.06 8.31
C SER A 115 -3.19 -2.34 8.97
N HIS A 116 -2.94 -3.50 8.37
CA HIS A 116 -3.36 -4.78 8.94
C HIS A 116 -2.29 -5.30 9.91
N ASN A 117 -2.07 -4.60 11.02
CA ASN A 117 -1.08 -4.92 12.05
C ASN A 117 -1.75 -5.00 13.45
N ALA A 118 -0.96 -5.15 14.52
CA ALA A 118 -1.47 -5.27 15.89
C ALA A 118 -2.15 -4.00 16.44
N GLU A 119 -1.96 -2.85 15.81
CA GLU A 119 -2.61 -1.59 16.20
C GLU A 119 -4.07 -1.52 15.71
N ASN A 120 -4.39 -2.30 14.67
CA ASN A 120 -5.73 -2.35 14.10
C ASN A 120 -6.65 -3.24 14.95
N ALA A 121 -7.40 -2.60 15.86
CA ALA A 121 -8.32 -3.27 16.77
C ALA A 121 -9.32 -4.21 16.06
N ALA A 122 -9.79 -3.86 14.86
CA ALA A 122 -10.73 -4.69 14.10
C ALA A 122 -10.07 -5.99 13.62
N ASP A 123 -8.81 -5.93 13.16
CA ASP A 123 -8.07 -7.13 12.77
C ASP A 123 -7.63 -7.98 13.96
N VAL A 124 -7.24 -7.34 15.06
CA VAL A 124 -6.96 -8.03 16.33
C VAL A 124 -8.19 -8.78 16.83
N GLN A 125 -9.36 -8.13 16.83
CA GLN A 125 -10.62 -8.75 17.24
C GLN A 125 -11.02 -9.89 16.31
N ARG A 126 -10.90 -9.70 14.99
CA ARG A 126 -11.15 -10.75 14.00
C ARG A 126 -10.25 -11.96 14.24
N LEU A 127 -8.96 -11.74 14.46
CA LEU A 127 -8.02 -12.82 14.73
C LEU A 127 -8.34 -13.54 16.05
N ARG A 128 -8.56 -12.81 17.14
CA ARG A 128 -8.91 -13.42 18.43
C ARG A 128 -10.21 -14.22 18.37
N SER A 129 -11.20 -13.76 17.61
CA SER A 129 -12.48 -14.46 17.45
C SER A 129 -12.42 -15.66 16.50
N SER A 130 -11.38 -15.79 15.66
CA SER A 130 -11.19 -16.95 14.79
C SER A 130 -10.51 -18.13 15.47
N HIS A 131 -10.05 -17.97 16.72
CA HIS A 131 -9.36 -19.01 17.49
C HIS A 131 -10.06 -19.26 18.84
N PRO A 132 -9.85 -20.43 19.48
CA PRO A 132 -10.34 -20.70 20.82
C PRO A 132 -9.90 -19.64 21.83
N VAL A 133 -10.76 -19.37 22.82
CA VAL A 133 -10.54 -18.31 23.83
C VAL A 133 -9.19 -18.43 24.55
N HIS A 134 -8.73 -19.66 24.82
CA HIS A 134 -7.46 -19.89 25.50
C HIS A 134 -6.22 -19.52 24.67
N GLU A 135 -6.35 -19.38 23.34
CA GLU A 135 -5.29 -18.91 22.45
C GLU A 135 -5.21 -17.38 22.35
N SER A 136 -6.25 -16.66 22.80
CA SER A 136 -6.38 -15.20 22.60
C SER A 136 -5.21 -14.37 23.16
N ALA A 137 -4.51 -14.88 24.18
CA ALA A 137 -3.33 -14.27 24.76
C ALA A 137 -2.04 -14.52 23.96
N PHE A 138 -2.03 -15.53 23.08
CA PHE A 138 -0.84 -15.96 22.33
C PHE A 138 -0.90 -15.61 20.85
N VAL A 139 -2.09 -15.37 20.29
CA VAL A 139 -2.26 -14.99 18.88
C VAL A 139 -1.53 -13.69 18.52
N ILE A 140 -1.41 -12.76 19.45
CA ILE A 140 -0.61 -11.54 19.31
C ILE A 140 0.29 -11.42 20.54
N ARG A 141 1.60 -11.36 20.31
CA ARG A 141 2.63 -11.15 21.34
C ARG A 141 3.63 -10.15 20.79
N ASP A 142 4.11 -9.25 21.63
CA ASP A 142 5.09 -8.21 21.24
C ASP A 142 4.67 -7.48 19.94
N ASP A 143 3.37 -7.13 19.88
CA ASP A 143 2.71 -6.49 18.73
C ASP A 143 2.84 -7.23 17.38
N ARG A 144 3.04 -8.56 17.45
CA ARG A 144 3.25 -9.44 16.30
C ARG A 144 2.37 -10.68 16.38
N LEU A 145 1.90 -11.14 15.22
CA LEU A 145 1.23 -12.42 15.03
C LEU A 145 2.14 -13.56 15.54
N LEU A 146 1.65 -14.28 16.54
CA LEU A 146 2.37 -15.35 17.26
C LEU A 146 3.76 -14.92 17.79
N GLY A 147 4.01 -13.61 17.95
CA GLY A 147 5.31 -13.07 18.36
C GLY A 147 6.36 -12.96 17.26
N GLU A 148 6.01 -13.22 16.00
CA GLU A 148 6.98 -13.24 14.89
C GLU A 148 6.64 -12.22 13.79
N LEU A 149 5.41 -12.27 13.25
CA LEU A 149 5.06 -11.55 12.03
C LEU A 149 4.29 -10.25 12.32
N MET A 150 4.72 -9.12 11.78
CA MET A 150 4.07 -7.82 12.00
C MET A 150 2.66 -7.70 11.38
N PRO A 151 2.44 -8.01 10.09
CA PRO A 151 1.13 -7.97 9.48
C PRO A 151 0.27 -9.17 9.89
N LEU A 152 -1.00 -8.90 10.13
CA LEU A 152 -2.08 -9.85 10.44
C LEU A 152 -2.77 -10.37 9.17
N ARG A 153 -2.37 -9.87 7.99
CA ARG A 153 -2.79 -10.35 6.67
C ARG A 153 -1.61 -10.30 5.71
N ALA A 154 -1.32 -11.38 4.99
CA ALA A 154 -0.30 -11.41 3.95
C ALA A 154 -0.60 -12.50 2.92
N PHE A 155 -0.08 -12.37 1.70
CA PHE A 155 0.11 -13.52 0.82
C PHE A 155 1.39 -14.28 1.24
N GLY A 156 1.57 -15.53 0.79
CA GLY A 156 2.74 -16.32 1.18
C GLY A 156 2.65 -16.82 2.62
N ASP A 157 3.76 -16.78 3.37
CA ASP A 157 3.81 -17.09 4.82
C ASP A 157 3.05 -18.37 5.21
N ILE A 158 3.31 -19.45 4.47
CA ILE A 158 2.59 -20.72 4.63
C ILE A 158 2.71 -21.29 6.05
N ARG A 159 3.80 -20.99 6.76
CA ARG A 159 4.04 -21.37 8.15
C ARG A 159 3.02 -20.80 9.15
N PHE A 160 2.24 -19.79 8.74
CA PHE A 160 1.15 -19.22 9.54
C PHE A 160 -0.24 -19.68 9.06
N LYS A 161 -0.31 -20.55 8.05
CA LYS A 161 -1.55 -20.90 7.34
C LYS A 161 -1.83 -22.38 7.29
N TRP A 162 -0.82 -23.19 7.01
CA TRP A 162 -1.01 -24.61 6.70
C TRP A 162 -1.09 -25.45 7.98
N PRO A 163 -1.81 -26.59 7.94
CA PRO A 163 -1.81 -27.53 9.05
C PRO A 163 -0.41 -28.00 9.42
N SER A 164 -0.18 -28.23 10.72
CA SER A 164 1.13 -28.64 11.25
C SER A 164 1.69 -29.90 10.58
N GLU A 165 0.83 -30.86 10.22
CA GLU A 165 1.25 -32.09 9.54
C GLU A 165 1.71 -31.85 8.09
N GLU A 166 1.05 -30.93 7.37
CA GLU A 166 1.48 -30.54 6.02
C GLU A 166 2.82 -29.81 6.07
N LEU A 167 3.02 -28.91 7.03
CA LEU A 167 4.30 -28.23 7.24
C LEU A 167 5.40 -29.25 7.53
N LYS A 168 5.19 -30.20 8.44
CA LYS A 168 6.16 -31.28 8.72
C LYS A 168 6.45 -32.13 7.49
N HIS A 169 5.46 -32.41 6.64
CA HIS A 169 5.67 -33.13 5.39
C HIS A 169 6.56 -32.33 4.43
N VAL A 170 6.31 -31.03 4.27
CA VAL A 170 7.16 -30.14 3.47
C VAL A 170 8.59 -30.10 4.02
N ALA A 171 8.79 -30.01 5.34
CA ALA A 171 10.13 -30.09 5.94
C ALA A 171 10.87 -31.37 5.55
N ARG A 172 10.19 -32.52 5.60
CA ARG A 172 10.78 -33.81 5.21
C ARG A 172 11.12 -33.86 3.72
N LEU A 173 10.24 -33.35 2.87
CA LEU A 173 10.47 -33.30 1.42
C LEU A 173 11.64 -32.40 1.02
N LEU A 174 11.84 -31.32 1.77
CA LEU A 174 12.92 -30.35 1.53
C LEU A 174 14.22 -30.69 2.30
N ASP A 175 14.25 -31.84 2.98
CA ASP A 175 15.38 -32.30 3.80
C ASP A 175 15.87 -31.22 4.80
N LEU A 176 14.91 -30.51 5.41
CA LEU A 176 15.23 -29.46 6.38
C LEU A 176 15.77 -30.07 7.67
N PRO A 177 16.69 -29.37 8.37
CA PRO A 177 17.21 -29.84 9.65
C PRO A 177 16.10 -30.18 10.65
N PRO A 178 16.28 -31.19 11.53
CA PRO A 178 15.25 -31.61 12.50
C PRO A 178 14.74 -30.48 13.40
N ASN A 179 15.60 -29.50 13.70
CA ASN A 179 15.29 -28.36 14.57
C ASN A 179 14.91 -27.10 13.78
N TYR A 180 14.64 -27.21 12.47
CA TYR A 180 14.22 -26.07 11.68
C TYR A 180 12.83 -25.58 12.16
N PRO A 181 12.68 -24.31 12.56
CA PRO A 181 11.43 -23.80 13.11
C PRO A 181 10.40 -23.57 12.00
N ILE A 182 9.80 -24.65 11.52
CA ILE A 182 8.88 -24.62 10.37
C ILE A 182 7.51 -24.01 10.71
N MET A 183 7.15 -23.98 11.98
CA MET A 183 5.95 -23.31 12.47
C MET A 183 6.30 -22.46 13.71
N PRO A 184 5.57 -21.37 13.95
CA PRO A 184 5.76 -20.55 15.14
C PRO A 184 5.44 -21.28 16.45
N ALA A 185 5.79 -20.66 17.58
CA ALA A 185 5.31 -21.09 18.88
C ALA A 185 3.78 -20.94 19.00
N PHE A 186 3.15 -21.76 19.85
CA PHE A 186 1.71 -21.73 20.12
C PHE A 186 0.81 -22.00 18.90
N TYR A 187 1.30 -22.81 17.94
CA TYR A 187 0.63 -23.11 16.68
C TYR A 187 -0.34 -24.30 16.77
N THR A 188 -1.53 -24.04 17.32
CA THR A 188 -2.54 -25.06 17.66
C THR A 188 -3.68 -25.16 16.63
N THR A 189 -4.25 -24.03 16.21
CA THR A 189 -5.43 -23.95 15.33
C THR A 189 -5.19 -23.10 14.08
N PRO A 190 -4.24 -23.46 13.19
CA PRO A 190 -4.08 -22.74 11.93
C PRO A 190 -5.35 -22.81 11.06
N PRO A 191 -5.59 -21.81 10.19
CA PRO A 191 -4.70 -20.70 9.81
C PRO A 191 -4.78 -19.48 10.76
N TYR A 192 -3.62 -18.90 11.07
CA TYR A 192 -3.50 -17.64 11.83
C TYR A 192 -3.35 -16.40 10.94
N LEU A 193 -2.88 -16.57 9.69
CA LEU A 193 -2.67 -15.48 8.75
C LEU A 193 -3.67 -15.51 7.59
N SER A 194 -4.40 -14.41 7.39
CA SER A 194 -5.34 -14.29 6.27
C SER A 194 -4.66 -13.76 5.02
N SER A 195 -5.02 -14.30 3.85
CA SER A 195 -4.68 -13.72 2.54
C SER A 195 -5.86 -12.97 1.91
N THR A 196 -6.94 -12.79 2.67
CA THR A 196 -8.14 -12.11 2.21
C THR A 196 -7.98 -10.60 2.37
N PRO A 197 -8.00 -9.82 1.27
CA PRO A 197 -7.90 -8.38 1.36
C PRO A 197 -9.10 -7.75 2.05
N GLN A 198 -8.88 -6.62 2.73
CA GLN A 198 -9.97 -5.68 2.99
C GLN A 198 -10.23 -4.89 1.71
N VAL A 199 -11.49 -4.80 1.29
CA VAL A 199 -11.92 -4.03 0.11
C VAL A 199 -12.78 -2.87 0.57
N VAL A 200 -12.39 -1.65 0.20
CA VAL A 200 -13.13 -0.41 0.46
C VAL A 200 -13.50 0.23 -0.87
N TRP A 201 -14.76 0.63 -1.00
CA TRP A 201 -15.26 1.38 -2.13
C TRP A 201 -15.40 2.85 -1.73
N ARG A 202 -14.74 3.74 -2.46
CA ARG A 202 -14.82 5.17 -2.22
C ARG A 202 -15.13 5.90 -3.52
N PRO A 203 -16.29 6.57 -3.63
CA PRO A 203 -16.58 7.46 -4.74
C PRO A 203 -15.60 8.63 -4.73
N LEU A 204 -15.01 8.95 -5.88
CA LEU A 204 -14.20 10.15 -5.99
C LEU A 204 -15.09 11.38 -6.13
N VAL A 205 -14.61 12.49 -5.60
CA VAL A 205 -15.24 13.81 -5.74
C VAL A 205 -14.44 14.62 -6.75
N PRO A 206 -14.90 14.75 -8.01
CA PRO A 206 -14.14 15.39 -9.09
C PRO A 206 -13.82 16.87 -8.87
N SER A 207 -14.45 17.53 -7.90
CA SER A 207 -14.17 18.93 -7.56
C SER A 207 -13.03 19.09 -6.57
N ARG A 208 -12.56 18.02 -5.90
CA ARG A 208 -11.56 18.14 -4.83
C ARG A 208 -10.57 16.99 -4.69
N ASP A 209 -10.81 15.81 -5.26
CA ASP A 209 -9.91 14.66 -5.12
C ASP A 209 -8.87 14.71 -6.26
N TYR A 210 -7.58 14.91 -5.95
CA TYR A 210 -6.55 15.23 -6.95
C TYR A 210 -5.55 14.11 -7.18
N PHE A 211 -5.11 13.42 -6.14
CA PHE A 211 -4.12 12.37 -6.29
C PHE A 211 -4.20 11.34 -5.17
N LEU A 212 -3.64 10.17 -5.46
CA LEU A 212 -3.54 9.04 -4.56
C LEU A 212 -2.06 8.69 -4.35
N ILE A 213 -1.67 8.47 -3.10
CA ILE A 213 -0.33 8.03 -2.70
C ILE A 213 -0.45 6.60 -2.19
N LEU A 214 0.26 5.69 -2.85
CA LEU A 214 0.38 4.29 -2.47
C LEU A 214 1.82 4.04 -2.07
N ALA A 215 2.04 3.51 -0.87
CA ALA A 215 3.39 3.24 -0.42
C ALA A 215 3.47 2.11 0.59
N THR A 216 4.66 1.51 0.69
CA THR A 216 5.00 0.56 1.75
C THR A 216 5.07 1.26 3.11
N ASP A 217 4.94 0.47 4.18
CA ASP A 217 5.16 0.88 5.57
C ASP A 217 6.50 1.62 5.76
N GLY A 218 7.56 1.23 5.04
CA GLY A 218 8.83 1.97 5.06
C GLY A 218 8.73 3.47 4.73
N LEU A 219 7.69 3.91 4.00
CA LEU A 219 7.39 5.35 3.87
C LEU A 219 6.63 5.87 5.10
N TRP A 220 5.56 5.19 5.49
CA TRP A 220 4.61 5.64 6.52
C TRP A 220 5.19 5.62 7.93
N ASP A 221 6.23 4.83 8.17
CA ASP A 221 7.02 4.84 9.40
C ASP A 221 7.87 6.12 9.54
N MET A 222 8.15 6.79 8.42
CA MET A 222 9.05 7.94 8.35
C MET A 222 8.33 9.27 8.22
N ILE A 223 7.13 9.28 7.62
CA ILE A 223 6.33 10.50 7.40
C ILE A 223 4.85 10.24 7.62
N THR A 224 4.15 11.27 8.09
CA THR A 224 2.70 11.23 8.27
C THR A 224 1.95 11.33 6.94
N PRO A 225 0.70 10.84 6.85
CA PRO A 225 -0.16 11.03 5.68
C PRO A 225 -0.31 12.51 5.26
N LYS A 226 -0.32 13.43 6.23
CA LYS A 226 -0.45 14.87 5.96
C LYS A 226 0.82 15.42 5.30
N GLU A 227 1.99 15.09 5.81
CA GLU A 227 3.27 15.49 5.20
C GLU A 227 3.41 14.92 3.80
N ALA A 228 3.01 13.66 3.58
CA ALA A 228 3.04 13.04 2.26
C ALA A 228 2.15 13.79 1.26
N VAL A 229 0.91 14.13 1.64
CA VAL A 229 0.01 14.93 0.79
C VAL A 229 0.60 16.31 0.51
N ASP A 230 1.20 16.94 1.51
CA ASP A 230 1.80 18.27 1.36
C ASP A 230 2.99 18.27 0.40
N VAL A 231 3.82 17.22 0.42
CA VAL A 231 4.93 17.06 -0.53
C VAL A 231 4.41 16.89 -1.96
N VAL A 232 3.40 16.05 -2.17
CA VAL A 232 2.83 15.82 -3.50
C VAL A 232 2.06 17.04 -4.02
N ALA A 233 1.34 17.74 -3.14
CA ALA A 233 0.66 18.99 -3.45
C ALA A 233 1.66 20.08 -3.84
N ARG A 234 2.73 20.29 -3.06
CA ARG A 234 3.81 21.24 -3.40
C ARG A 234 4.43 20.91 -4.75
N HIS A 235 4.76 19.64 -4.99
CA HIS A 235 5.25 19.21 -6.30
C HIS A 235 4.28 19.56 -7.44
N TRP A 236 2.98 19.33 -7.23
CA TRP A 236 1.96 19.67 -8.23
C TRP A 236 1.89 21.18 -8.50
N PHE A 237 2.06 22.03 -7.49
CA PHE A 237 2.14 23.49 -7.64
C PHE A 237 3.43 23.96 -8.32
N ASP A 238 4.58 23.40 -7.96
CA ASP A 238 5.89 23.75 -8.55
C ASP A 238 5.89 23.52 -10.07
N TYR A 239 5.18 22.49 -10.52
CA TYR A 239 5.00 22.17 -11.93
C TYR A 239 3.70 22.75 -12.52
N ARG A 240 3.18 23.83 -11.92
CA ARG A 240 2.04 24.62 -12.43
C ARG A 240 0.82 23.78 -12.79
N CYS A 241 0.51 22.78 -11.97
CA CYS A 241 -0.59 21.83 -12.18
C CYS A 241 -0.37 20.78 -13.28
N TYR A 242 0.84 20.68 -13.84
CA TYR A 242 1.20 19.70 -14.87
C TYR A 242 2.37 18.81 -14.40
N PRO A 243 2.15 17.88 -13.46
CA PRO A 243 3.22 17.05 -12.89
C PRO A 243 3.92 16.16 -13.92
N SER A 244 3.36 15.97 -15.12
CA SER A 244 3.95 15.22 -16.23
C SER A 244 5.16 15.91 -16.87
N VAL A 245 5.31 17.23 -16.71
CA VAL A 245 6.46 17.99 -17.26
C VAL A 245 7.66 18.02 -16.31
N CYS A 246 7.59 17.26 -15.21
CA CYS A 246 8.65 17.25 -14.20
C CYS A 246 10.01 16.85 -14.79
N GLY A 247 11.07 17.49 -14.30
CA GLY A 247 12.42 17.18 -14.72
C GLY A 247 12.84 15.75 -14.35
N PRO A 248 13.85 15.17 -15.05
CA PRO A 248 14.36 13.85 -14.71
C PRO A 248 14.86 13.82 -13.27
N GLY A 249 14.34 12.88 -12.47
CA GLY A 249 14.73 12.70 -11.07
C GLY A 249 14.05 13.65 -10.07
N ASP A 250 13.08 14.48 -10.50
CA ASP A 250 12.26 15.30 -9.61
C ASP A 250 10.78 14.95 -9.73
N THR A 251 10.45 13.68 -9.47
CA THR A 251 9.07 13.22 -9.40
C THR A 251 8.51 13.39 -7.99
N ALA A 252 7.18 13.45 -7.86
CA ALA A 252 6.50 13.43 -6.56
C ALA A 252 6.95 12.25 -5.68
N ALA A 253 7.12 11.06 -6.25
CA ALA A 253 7.61 9.88 -5.55
C ALA A 253 9.06 10.06 -5.06
N THR A 254 9.94 10.62 -5.88
CA THR A 254 11.32 10.91 -5.50
C THR A 254 11.38 11.93 -4.37
N ARG A 255 10.53 12.97 -4.41
CA ARG A 255 10.43 13.95 -3.32
C ARG A 255 9.91 13.34 -2.02
N LEU A 256 8.93 12.44 -2.08
CA LEU A 256 8.45 11.69 -0.91
C LEU A 256 9.58 10.86 -0.27
N ILE A 257 10.33 10.11 -1.08
CA ILE A 257 11.49 9.32 -0.59
C ILE A 257 12.55 10.23 0.03
N ARG A 258 12.89 11.35 -0.62
CA ARG A 258 13.86 12.32 -0.07
C ARG A 258 13.38 12.94 1.26
N THR A 259 12.08 13.23 1.38
CA THR A 259 11.49 13.76 2.61
C THR A 259 11.56 12.73 3.74
N ALA A 260 11.17 11.48 3.46
CA ALA A 260 11.26 10.39 4.43
C ALA A 260 12.69 10.15 4.93
N LEU A 261 13.70 10.22 4.05
CA LEU A 261 15.09 10.02 4.44
C LEU A 261 15.75 11.27 5.05
N GLY A 262 15.32 12.46 4.66
CA GLY A 262 15.89 13.74 5.11
C GLY A 262 15.29 14.28 6.41
N GLY A 263 14.12 13.80 6.82
CA GLY A 263 13.35 14.36 7.93
C GLY A 263 12.83 15.78 7.65
N ASP A 264 12.36 16.46 8.69
CA ASP A 264 11.67 17.76 8.60
C ASP A 264 12.48 18.86 7.88
N THR A 265 13.81 18.82 8.03
CA THR A 265 14.74 19.80 7.46
C THR A 265 15.24 19.43 6.07
N MET A 266 14.87 18.26 5.54
CA MET A 266 15.34 17.75 4.25
C MET A 266 16.89 17.70 4.16
N ASP A 267 17.56 17.27 5.24
CA ASP A 267 19.01 17.36 5.36
C ASP A 267 19.75 16.51 4.29
N PRO A 268 20.52 17.13 3.38
CA PRO A 268 21.27 16.41 2.35
C PRO A 268 22.28 15.41 2.92
N GLN A 269 22.87 15.69 4.09
CA GLN A 269 23.84 14.79 4.72
C GLN A 269 23.17 13.51 5.19
N ARG A 270 22.03 13.64 5.88
CA ARG A 270 21.22 12.50 6.32
C ARG A 270 20.77 11.63 5.14
N ILE A 271 20.28 12.26 4.07
CA ILE A 271 19.89 11.56 2.84
C ILE A 271 21.09 10.79 2.25
N SER A 272 22.24 11.45 2.13
CA SER A 272 23.46 10.82 1.60
C SER A 272 23.90 9.61 2.42
N VAL A 273 23.80 9.67 3.75
CA VAL A 273 24.12 8.56 4.65
C VAL A 273 23.19 7.37 4.37
N HIS A 274 21.88 7.60 4.24
CA HIS A 274 20.92 6.53 3.94
C HIS A 274 21.16 5.85 2.57
N PHE A 275 21.65 6.59 1.57
CA PHE A 275 21.98 6.04 0.25
C PHE A 275 23.35 5.34 0.20
N SER A 276 24.31 5.78 1.02
CA SER A 276 25.67 5.23 1.04
C SER A 276 25.80 4.01 1.95
N MET A 277 24.75 3.68 2.70
CA MET A 277 24.76 2.64 3.70
C MET A 277 24.86 1.23 3.08
N PRO A 278 25.78 0.36 3.56
CA PRO A 278 25.88 -1.01 3.08
C PRO A 278 24.58 -1.80 3.33
N ALA A 279 24.26 -2.72 2.41
CA ALA A 279 23.06 -3.56 2.51
C ALA A 279 22.98 -4.36 3.82
N THR A 280 24.13 -4.68 4.43
CA THR A 280 24.23 -5.40 5.70
C THR A 280 23.73 -4.60 6.90
N VAL A 281 23.72 -3.26 6.82
CA VAL A 281 23.30 -2.39 7.93
C VAL A 281 22.10 -1.52 7.60
N ALA A 282 21.75 -1.34 6.32
CA ALA A 282 20.63 -0.52 5.86
C ALA A 282 19.30 -0.83 6.58
N ARG A 283 19.01 -2.11 6.79
CA ARG A 283 17.77 -2.58 7.44
C ARG A 283 17.63 -2.24 8.92
N TYR A 284 18.71 -1.85 9.60
CA TYR A 284 18.62 -1.33 10.96
C TYR A 284 18.10 0.11 11.02
N TYR A 285 18.22 0.86 9.93
CA TYR A 285 17.91 2.29 9.90
C TYR A 285 16.68 2.62 9.08
N ARG A 286 16.31 1.78 8.11
CA ARG A 286 15.10 1.96 7.30
C ARG A 286 14.62 0.64 6.71
N ASP A 287 13.34 0.58 6.41
CA ASP A 287 12.80 -0.47 5.56
C ASP A 287 12.92 -0.12 4.07
N ASP A 288 12.49 -1.04 3.21
CA ASP A 288 12.36 -0.82 1.79
C ASP A 288 11.19 0.14 1.52
N ILE A 289 11.53 1.32 1.02
CA ILE A 289 10.57 2.36 0.68
C ILE A 289 10.21 2.21 -0.79
N THR A 290 8.92 2.00 -1.07
CA THR A 290 8.41 2.15 -2.43
C THR A 290 7.17 3.02 -2.43
N VAL A 291 7.08 3.88 -3.43
CA VAL A 291 6.04 4.91 -3.54
C VAL A 291 5.51 4.95 -4.97
N LEU A 292 4.19 5.01 -5.11
CA LEU A 292 3.47 5.27 -6.34
C LEU A 292 2.50 6.43 -6.11
N VAL A 293 2.66 7.50 -6.88
CA VAL A 293 1.75 8.64 -6.88
C VAL A 293 0.91 8.60 -8.16
N VAL A 294 -0.40 8.53 -8.00
CA VAL A 294 -1.37 8.53 -9.10
C VAL A 294 -2.12 9.86 -9.09
N TYR A 295 -1.89 10.70 -10.09
CA TYR A 295 -2.68 11.90 -10.30
C TYR A 295 -4.01 11.53 -10.97
N LEU A 296 -5.12 11.99 -10.38
CA LEU A 296 -6.47 11.78 -10.88
C LEU A 296 -6.78 12.77 -12.02
N PRO A 297 -7.79 12.52 -12.87
CA PRO A 297 -8.18 13.44 -13.93
C PRO A 297 -8.41 14.88 -13.43
N THR A 298 -8.97 15.04 -12.23
CA THR A 298 -9.16 16.33 -11.55
C THR A 298 -7.87 17.16 -11.44
N ALA A 299 -6.71 16.51 -11.30
CA ALA A 299 -5.42 17.19 -11.17
C ALA A 299 -4.94 17.80 -12.49
N PHE A 300 -5.51 17.41 -13.63
CA PHE A 300 -5.18 17.92 -14.94
C PHE A 300 -6.36 18.75 -15.47
N ARG A 301 -6.28 20.08 -15.36
CA ARG A 301 -7.27 20.97 -15.98
C ARG A 301 -6.98 21.11 -17.47
N GLU A 302 -7.29 20.09 -18.26
CA GLU A 302 -7.29 20.18 -19.72
C GLU A 302 -8.72 20.06 -20.26
N ASN A 303 -9.26 21.18 -20.74
CA ASN A 303 -10.49 21.22 -21.56
C ASN A 303 -10.25 20.70 -22.99
N HIS A 304 -9.27 19.82 -23.25
CA HIS A 304 -8.81 19.51 -24.60
C HIS A 304 -9.08 18.09 -25.12
N PHE A 305 -9.88 17.27 -24.42
CA PHE A 305 -10.26 15.94 -24.92
C PHE A 305 -11.70 15.83 -25.45
N LEU A 306 -12.43 16.94 -25.57
CA LEU A 306 -13.76 16.99 -26.18
C LEU A 306 -13.88 18.17 -27.13
N SER A 307 -13.24 18.05 -28.30
CA SER A 307 -13.55 18.84 -29.50
C SER A 307 -13.23 18.04 -30.74
#